data_AF-A0A7Y9FI84-F1
#
_entry.id   AF-A0A7Y9FI84-F1
#
_cell.length_a   1.000
_cell.length_b   1.000
_cell.length_c   1.000
_cell.angle_alpha   90.00
_cell.angle_beta   90.00
_cell.angle_gamma   90.00
#
_symmetry.space_group_name_H-M   'P 1'
#
loop_
_entity.id
_entity.type
_entity.pdbx_description
1 polymer ?
#
loop_
_entity_poly.entity_id
_entity_poly.type
_entity_poly.pdbx_seq_one_letter_code
_entity_poly.pdbx_strand_id
1 'polypeptide(L)'
;MPNRNGSTLLDRTVAGEVRAEIARHRDVSVSHIAEALDIRRATLSARLNGHVPFSPSLLSDVAQLLGTSASALTARAEALIANSDRASA
;
A
#
# COMPACT_ATOMS: atom_id res chain seq x y z
N MET A 1 14.84 11.59 12.68
CA MET A 1 14.65 12.57 11.59
C MET A 1 13.73 11.94 10.54
N PRO A 2 12.46 12.33 10.41
CA PRO A 2 11.60 11.86 9.33
C PRO A 2 12.12 12.44 8.01
N ASN A 3 12.39 11.60 7.02
CA ASN A 3 12.87 12.06 5.71
C ASN A 3 11.80 12.96 5.06
N ARG A 4 12.23 13.92 4.24
CA ARG A 4 11.48 15.06 3.65
C ARG A 4 10.14 14.74 2.94
N ASN A 5 9.78 13.46 2.79
CA ASN A 5 8.52 12.95 2.23
C ASN A 5 7.57 12.30 3.26
N GLY A 6 7.91 12.27 4.56
CA GLY A 6 6.99 11.89 5.64
C GLY A 6 6.49 10.44 5.66
N SER A 7 7.09 9.49 4.92
CA SER A 7 6.66 8.09 4.96
C SER A 7 7.12 7.42 6.27
N THR A 8 6.18 7.08 7.15
CA THR A 8 6.39 6.31 8.37
C THR A 8 6.73 4.84 8.06
N LEU A 9 7.17 4.08 9.06
CA LEU A 9 7.31 2.62 8.95
C LEU A 9 5.98 1.99 8.50
N LEU A 10 4.86 2.47 9.05
CA LEU A 10 3.51 2.04 8.68
C LEU A 10 3.22 2.27 7.20
N ASP A 11 3.52 3.44 6.66
CA ASP A 11 3.26 3.75 5.23
C ASP A 11 4.00 2.80 4.29
N ARG A 12 5.24 2.42 4.65
CA ARG A 12 6.03 1.46 3.87
C ARG A 12 5.47 0.05 3.97
N THR A 13 5.03 -0.36 5.15
CA THR A 13 4.41 -1.67 5.34
C THR A 13 3.06 -1.76 4.63
N VAL A 14 2.24 -0.71 4.69
CA VAL A 14 0.99 -0.60 3.91
C VAL A 14 1.29 -0.71 2.42
N ALA A 15 2.28 0.00 1.90
CA ALA A 15 2.67 -0.12 0.49
C ALA A 15 3.12 -1.55 0.12
N GLY A 16 3.78 -2.26 1.04
CA GLY A 16 4.10 -3.68 0.91
C GLY A 16 2.86 -4.55 0.85
N GLU A 17 1.89 -4.33 1.75
CA GLU A 17 0.63 -5.07 1.79
C GLU A 17 -0.21 -4.83 0.53
N VAL A 18 -0.28 -3.59 0.02
CA VAL A 18 -0.96 -3.30 -1.25
C VAL A 18 -0.31 -4.08 -2.40
N ARG A 19 1.03 -4.11 -2.48
CA ARG A 19 1.73 -4.92 -3.50
C ARG A 19 1.44 -6.42 -3.36
N ALA A 20 1.46 -6.93 -2.13
CA ALA A 20 1.16 -8.33 -1.85
C ALA A 20 -0.28 -8.67 -2.24
N GLU A 21 -1.23 -7.80 -1.96
CA GLU A 21 -2.62 -7.97 -2.36
C GLU A 21 -2.77 -7.96 -3.88
N ILE A 22 -2.18 -6.98 -4.58
CA ILE A 22 -2.17 -6.96 -6.06
C ILE A 22 -1.62 -8.27 -6.62
N ALA A 23 -0.52 -8.79 -6.05
CA ALA A 23 0.08 -10.04 -6.51
C ALA A 23 -0.79 -11.29 -6.27
N ARG A 24 -1.77 -11.24 -5.35
CA ARG A 24 -2.76 -12.33 -5.17
C ARG A 24 -3.81 -12.35 -6.28
N HIS A 25 -4.06 -11.21 -6.92
CA HIS A 25 -5.00 -11.10 -8.03
C HIS A 25 -4.27 -11.35 -9.35
N ARG A 26 -4.48 -12.52 -9.96
CA ARG A 26 -3.80 -12.91 -11.22
C ARG A 26 -4.14 -12.00 -12.40
N ASP A 27 -5.33 -11.41 -12.40
CA ASP A 27 -5.87 -10.64 -13.52
C ASP A 27 -5.71 -9.12 -13.33
N VAL A 28 -5.22 -8.68 -12.16
CA VAL A 28 -5.10 -7.26 -11.84
C VAL A 28 -3.63 -6.82 -11.93
N SER A 29 -3.33 -5.97 -12.91
CA SER A 29 -2.01 -5.38 -13.05
C SER A 29 -1.95 -3.96 -12.47
N VAL A 30 -0.75 -3.50 -12.12
CA VAL A 30 -0.52 -2.11 -11.68
C VAL A 30 -0.95 -1.09 -12.74
N SER A 31 -0.82 -1.42 -14.04
CA SER A 31 -1.35 -0.56 -15.11
C SER A 31 -2.87 -0.48 -15.05
N HIS A 32 -3.54 -1.63 -14.91
CA HIS A 32 -5.00 -1.69 -14.85
C HIS A 32 -5.55 -0.87 -13.69
N ILE A 33 -4.91 -0.95 -12.51
CA ILE A 33 -5.29 -0.12 -11.35
C ILE A 33 -5.06 1.36 -11.63
N ALA A 34 -3.93 1.71 -12.24
CA ALA A 34 -3.62 3.11 -12.55
C ALA A 34 -4.63 3.71 -13.56
N GLU A 35 -5.01 2.93 -14.57
CA GLU A 35 -6.03 3.30 -15.57
C GLU A 35 -7.42 3.42 -14.94
N ALA A 36 -7.82 2.45 -14.12
CA ALA A 36 -9.12 2.45 -13.43
C ALA A 36 -9.30 3.65 -12.48
N LEU A 37 -8.20 4.18 -11.94
CA LEU A 37 -8.19 5.31 -11.00
C LEU A 37 -7.81 6.64 -11.68
N ASP A 38 -7.65 6.66 -13.00
CA ASP A 38 -7.21 7.84 -13.77
C ASP A 38 -5.93 8.51 -13.21
N ILE A 39 -4.97 7.68 -12.78
CA ILE A 39 -3.67 8.15 -12.29
C ILE A 39 -2.53 7.66 -13.16
N ARG A 40 -1.43 8.43 -13.16
CA ARG A 40 -0.20 7.99 -13.82
C ARG A 40 0.35 6.74 -13.15
N ARG A 41 0.69 5.72 -13.94
CA ARG A 41 1.36 4.50 -13.46
C ARG A 41 2.62 4.80 -12.63
N ALA A 42 3.40 5.80 -13.03
CA ALA A 42 4.58 6.22 -12.28
C ALA A 42 4.25 6.68 -10.85
N THR A 43 3.13 7.38 -10.68
CA THR A 43 2.62 7.82 -9.36
C THR A 43 2.24 6.64 -8.50
N LEU A 44 1.49 5.68 -9.05
CA LEU A 44 1.10 4.47 -8.32
C LEU A 44 2.34 3.64 -7.94
N SER A 45 3.29 3.48 -8.87
CA SER A 45 4.53 2.75 -8.61
C SER A 45 5.38 3.40 -7.53
N ALA A 46 5.48 4.73 -7.50
CA ALA A 46 6.21 5.44 -6.44
C ALA A 46 5.59 5.17 -5.06
N ARG A 47 4.26 5.07 -4.98
CA ARG A 47 3.55 4.74 -3.74
C ARG A 47 3.72 3.29 -3.33
N LEU A 48 3.59 2.35 -4.27
CA LEU A 48 3.80 0.92 -4.03
C LEU A 48 5.24 0.61 -3.56
N ASN A 49 6.22 1.35 -4.06
CA ASN A 49 7.62 1.24 -3.63
C ASN A 49 7.91 1.95 -2.31
N GLY A 50 6.93 2.64 -1.70
CA GLY A 50 7.10 3.33 -0.43
C GLY A 50 7.90 4.64 -0.50
N HIS A 51 8.09 5.20 -1.70
CA HIS A 51 8.73 6.52 -1.88
C HIS A 51 7.79 7.67 -1.53
N VAL A 52 6.49 7.46 -1.70
CA VAL A 52 5.41 8.39 -1.41
C VAL A 52 4.33 7.65 -0.63
N PRO A 53 3.81 8.19 0.49
CA PRO A 53 2.72 7.55 1.21
C PRO A 53 1.43 7.53 0.37
N PHE A 54 0.57 6.54 0.64
CA PHE A 54 -0.78 6.54 0.07
C PHE A 54 -1.63 7.61 0.77
N SER A 55 -2.36 8.41 0.00
CA SER A 55 -3.45 9.21 0.56
C SER A 55 -4.59 8.28 1.00
N PRO A 56 -5.35 8.62 2.06
CA PRO A 56 -6.46 7.79 2.54
C PRO A 56 -7.50 7.48 1.44
N SER A 57 -7.82 8.47 0.61
CA SER A 57 -8.71 8.31 -0.55
C SER A 57 -8.19 7.27 -1.54
N LEU A 58 -6.94 7.44 -2.01
CA LEU A 58 -6.37 6.52 -2.99
C LEU A 58 -6.24 5.10 -2.43
N LEU A 59 -5.85 4.96 -1.16
CA LEU A 59 -5.79 3.64 -0.52
C LEU A 59 -7.17 2.97 -0.52
N SER A 60 -8.23 3.73 -0.22
CA SER A 60 -9.60 3.23 -0.26
C SER A 60 -10.04 2.81 -1.67
N ASP A 61 -9.69 3.60 -2.69
CA ASP A 61 -10.07 3.29 -4.07
C ASP A 61 -9.33 2.05 -4.59
N VAL A 62 -8.02 1.96 -4.34
CA VAL A 62 -7.21 0.78 -4.67
C VAL A 62 -7.74 -0.46 -3.94
N ALA A 63 -8.07 -0.34 -2.65
CA ALA A 63 -8.59 -1.45 -1.87
C ALA A 63 -9.92 -1.97 -2.43
N GLN A 64 -10.85 -1.06 -2.76
CA GLN A 64 -12.14 -1.41 -3.35
C GLN A 64 -11.97 -2.15 -4.68
N LEU A 65 -11.05 -1.68 -5.53
CA LEU A 65 -10.74 -2.34 -6.80
C LEU A 65 -10.18 -3.75 -6.61
N LEU A 66 -9.45 -3.98 -5.52
CA LEU A 66 -8.92 -5.29 -5.12
C LEU A 66 -9.93 -6.14 -4.33
N GLY A 67 -11.18 -5.69 -4.16
CA GLY A 67 -12.21 -6.40 -3.40
C GLY A 67 -11.95 -6.43 -1.89
N THR A 68 -11.21 -5.47 -1.36
CA THR A 68 -10.89 -5.36 0.07
C THR A 68 -11.16 -3.94 0.59
N SER A 69 -10.79 -3.65 1.84
CA SER A 69 -10.90 -2.33 2.44
C SER A 69 -9.53 -1.76 2.81
N ALA A 70 -9.41 -0.43 2.80
CA ALA A 70 -8.21 0.25 3.29
C ALA A 70 -7.89 -0.15 4.73
N SER A 71 -8.93 -0.29 5.58
CA SER A 71 -8.76 -0.73 6.97
C SER A 71 -8.18 -2.14 7.08
N ALA A 72 -8.56 -3.08 6.22
CA ALA A 72 -8.01 -4.44 6.23
C ALA A 72 -6.54 -4.45 5.82
N LEU A 73 -6.15 -3.64 4.83
CA LEU A 73 -4.75 -3.48 4.43
C LEU A 73 -3.91 -2.86 5.55
N THR A 74 -4.41 -1.79 6.19
CA THR A 74 -3.72 -1.14 7.30
C THR A 74 -3.61 -2.06 8.51
N ALA A 75 -4.68 -2.76 8.91
CA ALA A 75 -4.65 -3.68 10.04
C ALA A 75 -3.64 -4.82 9.83
N ARG A 76 -3.52 -5.35 8.59
CA ARG A 76 -2.48 -6.34 8.25
C ARG A 76 -1.08 -5.76 8.37
N ALA A 77 -0.88 -4.53 7.90
CA ALA A 77 0.40 -3.84 8.02
C ALA A 77 0.80 -3.58 9.49
N GLU A 78 -0.15 -3.16 10.32
CA GLU A 78 0.05 -2.98 11.76
C GLU A 78 0.40 -4.30 12.46
N ALA A 79 -0.31 -5.39 12.12
CA ALA A 79 -0.03 -6.71 12.67
C ALA A 79 1.38 -7.21 12.30
N LEU A 80 1.86 -6.93 11.08
CA LEU A 80 3.23 -7.25 10.68
C LEU A 80 4.26 -6.48 11.49
N ILE A 81 4.07 -5.17 11.68
CA ILE A 81 4.97 -4.35 12.49
C ILE A 81 5.00 -4.86 13.94
N ALA A 82 3.83 -5.12 14.53
CA ALA A 82 3.72 -5.64 15.90
C ALA A 82 4.35 -7.04 16.06
N ASN A 83 4.40 -7.84 14.98
CA ASN A 83 5.04 -9.15 14.99
C ASN A 83 6.56 -9.04 14.80
N SER A 84 7.04 -8.10 13.97
CA SER A 84 8.46 -7.83 13.78
C SER A 84 9.12 -7.25 15.05
N ASP A 85 8.42 -6.39 15.78
CA ASP A 85 8.89 -5.90 17.09
C ASP A 85 9.03 -7.04 18.11
N ARG A 86 8.04 -7.95 18.16
CA ARG A 86 8.09 -9.11 19.07
C ARG A 86 9.16 -10.14 18.73
N ALA A 87 9.52 -10.29 17.45
CA ALA A 87 10.59 -11.19 17.03
C ALA A 87 12.00 -10.62 17.29
N SER A 88 12.10 -9.32 17.58
CA SER A 88 13.36 -8.61 17.81
C SER A 88 13.62 -8.31 19.30
N ALA A 89 12.70 -8.71 20.19
CA ALA A 89 12.76 -8.55 21.64
C ALA A 89 13.09 -9.88 22.32
#